data_AF-A0A953PAH5-F1
#
_entry.id   AF-A0A953PAH5-F1
#
_cell.length_a   1.000
_cell.length_b   1.000
_cell.length_c   1.000
_cell.angle_alpha   90.00
_cell.angle_beta   90.00
_cell.angle_gamma   90.00
#
_symmetry.space_group_name_H-M   'P 1'
#
loop_
_entity.id
_entity.type
_entity.pdbx_description
1 polymer ?
#
loop_
_entity_poly.entity_id
_entity_poly.type
_entity_poly.pdbx_seq_one_letter_code
_entity_poly.pdbx_strand_id
1 'polypeptide(L)'
;MKKLLPVLLCLLLHASLHAAEQPKLSPLPSPVSNNAVAISHDKNLQIFSFMGIGAKKTWDAITNSAYRLDLNTGKWSELRPVPGVAGRLAASAAAFHEQVFIFGGYVVDGQGGETTVSDVNVYVPAENRYYRGADIPTPVDDSVLGVYRNRYIYLIGGWSGPKTDAVRNVQVYDTNKDKWMEATPIPGTPVFGHAGAIFGDTIVYVDGAYKNPSGPNPRYVASSECWMGKISKKDPTKIEWSKLPAHPGNARYRIAAGASEKENRIYFSGGTDNPYNYNGMGYNGQPSEPSPVTFAFNVRSGKWETVSENTPDPTMDHRGLLVTHRGLILVGGMEKGQQVTPKVAIVKGASGK
;
A
#
# COMPACT_ATOMS: atom_id res chain seq x y z
N MET A 1 -42.17 46.85 55.02
CA MET A 1 -41.72 45.44 55.03
C MET A 1 -41.03 45.12 53.71
N LYS A 2 -39.84 44.51 53.82
CA LYS A 2 -38.89 44.15 52.75
C LYS A 2 -39.53 43.29 51.65
N LYS A 3 -39.15 43.51 50.38
CA LYS A 3 -38.76 42.44 49.42
C LYS A 3 -37.80 43.02 48.36
N LEU A 4 -36.50 42.93 48.61
CA LEU A 4 -35.49 42.92 47.53
C LEU A 4 -35.49 41.50 46.94
N LEU A 5 -35.65 41.40 45.63
CA LEU A 5 -35.42 40.17 44.87
C LEU A 5 -34.05 40.32 44.17
N PRO A 6 -33.07 39.43 44.37
CA PRO A 6 -31.82 39.51 43.63
C PRO A 6 -32.05 38.93 42.23
N VAL A 7 -31.81 39.75 41.21
CA VAL A 7 -31.70 39.26 39.83
C VAL A 7 -30.36 38.53 39.72
N LEU A 8 -30.40 37.21 39.71
CA LEU A 8 -29.24 36.36 39.45
C LEU A 8 -28.98 36.39 37.94
N LEU A 9 -27.98 37.18 37.52
CA LEU A 9 -27.52 37.20 36.14
C LEU A 9 -26.63 35.97 35.90
N CYS A 10 -27.22 34.87 35.44
CA CYS A 10 -26.47 33.71 34.95
C CYS A 10 -25.79 34.07 33.62
N LEU A 11 -24.50 34.40 33.67
CA LEU A 11 -23.61 34.46 32.50
C LEU A 11 -23.38 33.03 31.99
N LEU A 12 -24.16 32.61 30.98
CA LEU A 12 -23.90 31.40 30.21
C LEU A 12 -22.70 31.63 29.29
N LEU A 13 -21.50 31.32 29.78
CA LEU A 13 -20.29 31.16 28.98
C LEU A 13 -20.49 29.97 28.01
N HIS A 14 -20.96 30.26 26.80
CA HIS A 14 -20.90 29.30 25.70
C HIS A 14 -19.46 29.22 25.23
N ALA A 15 -18.69 28.29 25.80
CA ALA A 15 -17.41 27.87 25.23
C ALA A 15 -17.70 27.12 23.93
N SER A 16 -17.70 27.83 22.81
CA SER A 16 -17.64 27.20 21.49
C SER A 16 -16.26 26.56 21.34
N LEU A 17 -16.17 25.25 21.62
CA LEU A 17 -15.07 24.43 21.15
C LEU A 17 -15.07 24.52 19.62
N HIS A 18 -14.28 25.43 19.07
CA HIS A 18 -13.89 25.35 17.68
C HIS A 18 -13.03 24.10 17.55
N ALA A 19 -13.54 23.08 16.87
CA ALA A 19 -12.70 21.98 16.44
C ALA A 19 -11.56 22.59 15.61
N ALA A 20 -10.32 22.38 16.04
CA ALA A 20 -9.16 22.87 15.32
C ALA A 20 -9.21 22.33 13.87
N GLU A 21 -9.03 23.21 12.89
CA GLU A 21 -9.03 22.83 11.49
C GLU A 21 -7.90 21.82 11.23
N GLN A 22 -8.22 20.71 10.56
CA GLN A 22 -7.24 19.67 10.25
C GLN A 22 -6.18 20.22 9.29
N PRO A 23 -4.87 20.06 9.57
CA PRO A 23 -3.82 20.64 8.75
C PRO A 23 -3.86 20.06 7.33
N LYS A 24 -3.69 20.90 6.32
CA LYS A 24 -3.53 20.43 4.93
C LYS A 24 -2.27 19.57 4.82
N LEU A 25 -2.37 18.41 4.18
CA LEU A 25 -1.21 17.55 3.93
C LEU A 25 -0.39 18.15 2.79
N SER A 26 0.89 18.42 3.05
CA SER A 26 1.81 18.92 2.03
C SER A 26 2.11 17.81 1.01
N PRO A 27 2.39 18.16 -0.26
CA PRO A 27 2.95 17.21 -1.20
C PRO A 27 4.32 16.71 -0.71
N LEU A 28 4.72 15.52 -1.17
CA LEU A 28 6.06 15.00 -0.97
C LEU A 28 7.13 16.01 -1.41
N PRO A 29 8.30 16.03 -0.75
CA PRO A 29 9.41 16.91 -1.14
C PRO A 29 9.91 16.70 -2.58
N SER A 30 9.67 15.52 -3.16
CA SER A 30 9.97 15.23 -4.56
C SER A 30 8.91 14.29 -5.16
N PRO A 31 8.59 14.42 -6.47
CA PRO A 31 7.69 13.49 -7.14
C PRO A 31 8.28 12.08 -7.16
N VAL A 32 7.48 11.09 -6.76
CA VAL A 32 7.91 9.70 -6.74
C VAL A 32 6.75 8.77 -7.08
N SER A 33 7.05 7.72 -7.83
CA SER A 33 6.15 6.61 -8.12
C SER A 33 6.75 5.32 -7.58
N ASN A 34 5.93 4.28 -7.43
CA ASN A 34 6.41 2.95 -7.09
C ASN A 34 7.15 2.87 -5.73
N ASN A 35 6.84 3.81 -4.84
CA ASN A 35 7.39 3.93 -3.50
C ASN A 35 6.64 3.01 -2.52
N ALA A 36 7.35 2.53 -1.51
CA ALA A 36 6.74 1.82 -0.40
C ALA A 36 6.19 2.83 0.61
N VAL A 37 4.97 2.61 1.10
CA VAL A 37 4.31 3.51 2.04
C VAL A 37 3.84 2.76 3.28
N ALA A 38 3.89 3.43 4.43
CA ALA A 38 3.42 2.88 5.69
C ALA A 38 2.84 3.99 6.56
N ILE A 39 1.97 3.63 7.51
CA ILE A 39 1.46 4.56 8.51
C ILE A 39 1.64 3.98 9.91
N SER A 40 2.22 4.74 10.83
CA SER A 40 2.35 4.32 12.23
C SER A 40 0.97 4.22 12.89
N HIS A 41 0.87 3.40 13.93
CA HIS A 41 -0.36 3.24 14.73
C HIS A 41 -0.19 3.76 16.16
N ASP A 42 0.82 4.59 16.40
CA ASP A 42 1.07 5.28 17.66
C ASP A 42 0.22 6.55 17.79
N LYS A 43 0.33 7.24 18.94
CA LYS A 43 -0.45 8.45 19.23
C LYS A 43 -0.20 9.58 18.23
N ASN A 44 0.98 9.62 17.61
CA ASN A 44 1.37 10.59 16.61
C ASN A 44 1.45 9.89 15.25
N LEU A 45 0.30 9.66 14.61
CA LEU A 45 0.24 9.01 13.31
C LEU A 45 1.19 9.69 12.31
N GLN A 46 2.19 8.94 11.87
CA GLN A 46 3.18 9.34 10.89
C GLN A 46 2.98 8.52 9.63
N ILE A 47 2.96 9.20 8.49
CA ILE A 47 3.01 8.53 7.20
C ILE A 47 4.47 8.49 6.74
N PHE A 48 4.90 7.36 6.22
CA PHE A 48 6.22 7.17 5.67
C PHE A 48 6.14 6.86 4.18
N SER A 49 7.13 7.37 3.44
CA SER A 49 7.35 7.03 2.03
C SER A 49 8.83 6.67 1.86
N PHE A 50 9.11 5.54 1.22
CA PHE A 50 10.45 5.03 1.01
C PHE A 50 10.68 4.67 -0.45
N MET A 51 11.83 5.09 -0.96
CA MET A 51 12.36 4.72 -2.27
C MET A 51 11.40 5.04 -3.42
N GLY A 52 11.43 4.27 -4.51
CA GLY A 52 10.64 4.50 -5.71
C GLY A 52 11.45 5.15 -6.83
N ILE A 53 10.75 5.78 -7.77
CA ILE A 53 11.34 6.35 -8.98
C ILE A 53 10.79 7.75 -9.29
N GLY A 54 11.70 8.65 -9.67
CA GLY A 54 11.38 10.02 -10.04
C GLY A 54 10.89 10.18 -11.48
N ALA A 55 10.60 11.43 -11.86
CA ALA A 55 9.90 11.79 -13.09
C ALA A 55 10.53 11.29 -14.41
N LYS A 56 11.87 11.13 -14.47
CA LYS A 56 12.56 10.61 -15.66
C LYS A 56 12.20 9.16 -15.96
N LYS A 57 11.81 8.38 -14.94
CA LYS A 57 11.47 6.94 -15.04
C LYS A 57 12.56 6.09 -15.72
N THR A 58 13.81 6.45 -15.48
CA THR A 58 15.03 5.74 -15.88
C THR A 58 15.71 5.13 -14.66
N TRP A 59 16.63 4.19 -14.88
CA TRP A 59 17.34 3.50 -13.79
C TRP A 59 18.09 4.49 -12.85
N ASP A 60 18.61 5.60 -13.39
CA ASP A 60 19.30 6.67 -12.63
C ASP A 60 18.33 7.60 -11.88
N ALA A 61 17.02 7.42 -12.05
CA ALA A 61 15.99 8.16 -11.33
C ALA A 61 15.36 7.35 -10.19
N ILE A 62 15.80 6.10 -10.00
CA ILE A 62 15.44 5.29 -8.83
C ILE A 62 16.16 5.88 -7.62
N THR A 63 15.45 6.01 -6.50
CA THR A 63 15.95 6.69 -5.30
C THR A 63 15.86 5.81 -4.07
N ASN A 64 16.78 6.00 -3.13
CA ASN A 64 16.73 5.44 -1.78
C ASN A 64 16.23 6.45 -0.73
N SER A 65 15.78 7.63 -1.15
CA SER A 65 15.22 8.66 -0.27
C SER A 65 14.08 8.13 0.59
N ALA A 66 13.97 8.66 1.79
CA ALA A 66 12.92 8.33 2.73
C ALA A 66 12.37 9.60 3.36
N TYR A 67 11.06 9.65 3.55
CA TYR A 67 10.37 10.81 4.10
C TYR A 67 9.34 10.37 5.14
N ARG A 68 9.14 11.19 6.18
CA ARG A 68 7.99 11.07 7.10
C ARG A 68 7.13 12.32 7.05
N LEU A 69 5.83 12.14 7.13
CA LEU A 69 4.82 13.19 7.25
C LEU A 69 4.21 13.10 8.64
N ASP A 70 4.27 14.20 9.38
CA ASP A 70 3.53 14.36 10.62
C ASP A 70 2.10 14.79 10.30
N LEU A 71 1.10 13.96 10.62
CA LEU A 71 -0.31 14.26 10.34
C LEU A 71 -0.87 15.42 11.17
N ASN A 72 -0.23 15.78 12.29
CA ASN A 72 -0.64 16.92 13.13
C ASN A 72 -0.19 18.27 12.55
N THR A 73 0.88 18.27 11.76
CA THR A 73 1.39 19.50 11.12
C THR A 73 1.14 19.52 9.61
N GLY A 74 0.90 18.36 9.01
CA GLY A 74 0.80 18.18 7.56
C GLY A 74 2.12 18.39 6.83
N LYS A 75 3.27 18.35 7.53
CA LYS A 75 4.59 18.64 6.95
C LYS A 75 5.48 17.40 6.86
N TRP A 76 6.21 17.32 5.76
CA TRP A 76 7.23 16.29 5.54
C TRP A 76 8.55 16.66 6.20
N SER A 77 9.29 15.64 6.60
CA SER A 77 10.70 15.71 6.98
C SER A 77 11.44 14.60 6.26
N GLU A 78 12.63 14.91 5.75
CA GLU A 78 13.54 13.92 5.18
C GLU A 78 14.10 13.04 6.31
N LEU A 79 14.25 11.76 6.01
CA LEU A 79 14.84 10.75 6.87
C LEU A 79 16.21 10.34 6.33
N ARG A 80 16.95 9.54 7.10
CA ARG A 80 18.10 8.85 6.52
C ARG A 80 17.64 8.02 5.31
N PRO A 81 18.41 7.99 4.21
CA PRO A 81 18.08 7.15 3.07
C PRO A 81 18.10 5.67 3.47
N VAL A 82 17.28 4.86 2.80
CA VAL A 82 17.25 3.41 3.00
C VAL A 82 18.63 2.84 2.64
N PRO A 83 19.27 2.04 3.51
CA PRO A 83 20.57 1.45 3.22
C PRO A 83 20.53 0.49 2.03
N GLY A 84 21.63 0.45 1.28
CA GLY A 84 21.80 -0.45 0.13
C GLY A 84 22.09 0.32 -1.16
N VAL A 85 21.77 -0.33 -2.28
CA VAL A 85 21.84 0.22 -3.65
C VAL A 85 21.15 1.58 -3.78
N ALA A 86 21.36 2.28 -4.90
CA ALA A 86 20.85 3.64 -5.17
C ALA A 86 19.32 3.83 -5.03
N GLY A 87 18.56 2.75 -4.82
CA GLY A 87 17.13 2.75 -4.53
C GLY A 87 16.45 1.51 -5.07
N ARG A 88 15.15 1.38 -4.84
CA ARG A 88 14.35 0.24 -5.32
C ARG A 88 12.95 0.64 -5.71
N LEU A 89 12.40 -0.15 -6.61
CA LEU A 89 11.01 -0.13 -7.04
C LEU A 89 10.24 -1.26 -6.34
N ALA A 90 8.93 -1.10 -6.18
CA ALA A 90 7.96 -2.13 -5.82
C ALA A 90 8.26 -2.86 -4.51
N ALA A 91 8.96 -2.20 -3.60
CA ALA A 91 9.10 -2.64 -2.22
C ALA A 91 7.77 -2.49 -1.47
N SER A 92 7.58 -3.29 -0.42
CA SER A 92 6.45 -3.16 0.50
C SER A 92 6.91 -2.63 1.84
N ALA A 93 6.08 -1.81 2.50
CA ALA A 93 6.38 -1.30 3.84
C ALA A 93 5.21 -1.46 4.80
N ALA A 94 5.52 -1.72 6.07
CA ALA A 94 4.54 -1.81 7.15
C ALA A 94 5.11 -1.17 8.42
N ALA A 95 4.35 -0.28 9.06
CA ALA A 95 4.73 0.23 10.37
C ALA A 95 4.11 -0.65 11.45
N PHE A 96 4.92 -1.02 12.43
CA PHE A 96 4.60 -2.00 13.43
C PHE A 96 5.50 -1.82 14.67
N HIS A 97 4.92 -1.77 15.88
CA HIS A 97 5.65 -1.60 17.16
C HIS A 97 6.77 -0.55 17.12
N GLU A 98 6.43 0.69 16.76
CA GLU A 98 7.37 1.83 16.65
C GLU A 98 8.50 1.62 15.62
N GLN A 99 8.37 0.64 14.74
CA GLN A 99 9.31 0.33 13.68
C GLN A 99 8.59 0.39 12.34
N VAL A 100 9.36 0.53 11.26
CA VAL A 100 8.86 0.42 9.90
C VAL A 100 9.69 -0.61 9.15
N PHE A 101 9.07 -1.73 8.81
CA PHE A 101 9.69 -2.80 8.05
C PHE A 101 9.52 -2.51 6.56
N ILE A 102 10.59 -2.67 5.79
CA ILE A 102 10.65 -2.44 4.35
C ILE A 102 11.21 -3.72 3.72
N PHE A 103 10.43 -4.31 2.82
CA PHE A 103 10.69 -5.64 2.27
C PHE A 103 10.92 -5.57 0.76
N GLY A 104 12.00 -6.19 0.32
CA GLY A 104 12.23 -6.57 -1.07
C GLY A 104 12.17 -5.39 -2.03
N GLY A 105 11.45 -5.59 -3.13
CA GLY A 105 11.51 -4.72 -4.29
C GLY A 105 12.57 -5.17 -5.29
N TYR A 106 12.77 -4.40 -6.34
CA TYR A 106 13.79 -4.68 -7.34
C TYR A 106 14.61 -3.45 -7.71
N VAL A 107 15.80 -3.74 -8.22
CA VAL A 107 16.74 -2.76 -8.77
C VAL A 107 16.79 -2.88 -10.28
N VAL A 108 17.15 -1.79 -10.95
CA VAL A 108 17.36 -1.74 -12.40
C VAL A 108 18.79 -1.25 -12.66
N ASP A 109 19.55 -1.99 -13.45
CA ASP A 109 20.90 -1.57 -13.88
C ASP A 109 20.87 -0.66 -15.12
N GLY A 110 22.04 -0.13 -15.50
CA GLY A 110 22.18 0.76 -16.65
C GLY A 110 21.87 0.12 -18.02
N GLN A 111 21.74 -1.20 -18.06
CA GLN A 111 21.41 -2.00 -19.23
C GLN A 111 19.94 -2.45 -19.22
N GLY A 112 19.15 -2.05 -18.22
CA GLY A 112 17.74 -2.43 -18.05
C GLY A 112 17.53 -3.80 -17.42
N GLY A 113 18.59 -4.41 -16.85
CA GLY A 113 18.49 -5.64 -16.08
C GLY A 113 17.76 -5.42 -14.76
N GLU A 114 16.69 -6.18 -14.53
CA GLU A 114 15.89 -6.13 -13.30
C GLU A 114 16.28 -7.28 -12.36
N THR A 115 16.56 -6.95 -11.09
CA THR A 115 16.88 -7.93 -10.05
C THR A 115 16.05 -7.69 -8.81
N THR A 116 15.19 -8.65 -8.47
CA THR A 116 14.47 -8.69 -7.18
C THR A 116 15.43 -8.98 -6.05
N VAL A 117 15.31 -8.24 -4.95
CA VAL A 117 16.18 -8.38 -3.78
C VAL A 117 15.47 -9.05 -2.60
N SER A 118 16.20 -9.80 -1.78
CA SER A 118 15.70 -10.56 -0.63
C SER A 118 15.58 -9.73 0.65
N ASP A 119 15.81 -8.43 0.58
CA ASP A 119 16.43 -7.76 1.69
C ASP A 119 15.37 -7.07 2.57
N VAL A 120 15.57 -7.07 3.89
CA VAL A 120 14.65 -6.48 4.87
C VAL A 120 15.34 -5.35 5.64
N ASN A 121 14.83 -4.14 5.52
CA ASN A 121 15.29 -2.99 6.30
C ASN A 121 14.26 -2.65 7.37
N VAL A 122 14.71 -2.47 8.61
CA VAL A 122 13.86 -2.12 9.76
C VAL A 122 14.26 -0.73 10.24
N TYR A 123 13.40 0.26 9.97
CA TYR A 123 13.61 1.63 10.38
C TYR A 123 13.01 1.89 11.77
N VAL A 124 13.79 2.49 12.67
CA VAL A 124 13.33 2.94 13.99
C VAL A 124 13.24 4.47 13.96
N PRO A 125 12.03 5.08 13.86
CA PRO A 125 11.87 6.52 13.73
C PRO A 125 12.39 7.33 14.92
N ALA A 126 12.29 6.79 16.14
CA ALA A 126 12.79 7.44 17.35
C ALA A 126 14.31 7.63 17.34
N GLU A 127 15.04 6.70 16.72
CA GLU A 127 16.51 6.72 16.63
C GLU A 127 17.02 7.29 15.31
N ASN A 128 16.12 7.48 14.33
CA ASN A 128 16.45 7.76 12.95
C ASN A 128 17.54 6.80 12.42
N ARG A 129 17.33 5.49 12.61
CA ARG A 129 18.32 4.44 12.32
C ARG A 129 17.66 3.25 11.64
N TYR A 130 18.42 2.59 10.78
CA TYR A 130 18.06 1.33 10.15
C TYR A 130 18.79 0.15 10.80
N TYR A 131 18.08 -0.96 10.92
CA TYR A 131 18.57 -2.28 11.28
C TYR A 131 18.27 -3.26 10.16
N ARG A 132 18.98 -4.39 10.15
CA ARG A 132 18.80 -5.46 9.19
C ARG A 132 17.92 -6.56 9.79
N GLY A 133 16.84 -6.93 9.10
CA GLY A 133 16.09 -8.15 9.40
C GLY A 133 16.60 -9.33 8.57
N ALA A 134 16.15 -10.54 8.92
CA ALA A 134 16.42 -11.75 8.16
C ALA A 134 15.90 -11.63 6.73
N ASP A 135 16.71 -12.06 5.77
CA ASP A 135 16.40 -12.02 4.35
C ASP A 135 15.17 -12.87 4.00
N ILE A 136 14.34 -12.34 3.11
CA ILE A 136 13.19 -13.00 2.50
C ILE A 136 13.69 -14.26 1.77
N PRO A 137 13.21 -15.47 2.12
CA PRO A 137 13.71 -16.72 1.53
C PRO A 137 13.55 -16.79 0.01
N THR A 138 12.40 -16.35 -0.50
CA THR A 138 12.16 -16.12 -1.93
C THR A 138 12.05 -14.62 -2.16
N PRO A 139 13.05 -13.98 -2.79
CA PRO A 139 13.00 -12.56 -3.11
C PRO A 139 11.70 -12.22 -3.84
N VAL A 140 10.98 -11.19 -3.39
CA VAL A 140 9.76 -10.74 -4.05
C VAL A 140 9.72 -9.22 -4.15
N ASP A 141 9.14 -8.76 -5.25
CA ASP A 141 8.62 -7.42 -5.44
C ASP A 141 7.18 -7.48 -5.91
N ASP A 142 6.50 -6.33 -5.90
CA ASP A 142 5.10 -6.24 -6.36
C ASP A 142 4.16 -7.22 -5.62
N SER A 143 4.51 -7.53 -4.36
CA SER A 143 3.78 -8.44 -3.47
C SER A 143 2.69 -7.70 -2.69
N VAL A 144 1.63 -8.42 -2.33
CA VAL A 144 0.67 -7.94 -1.32
C VAL A 144 1.29 -8.09 0.07
N LEU A 145 1.14 -7.05 0.89
CA LEU A 145 1.58 -7.04 2.29
C LEU A 145 0.38 -6.99 3.24
N GLY A 146 0.43 -7.75 4.33
CA GLY A 146 -0.54 -7.65 5.42
C GLY A 146 0.04 -7.96 6.79
N VAL A 147 -0.50 -7.34 7.83
CA VAL A 147 -0.08 -7.58 9.22
C VAL A 147 -1.17 -8.38 9.96
N TYR A 148 -0.78 -9.44 10.66
CA TYR A 148 -1.68 -10.29 11.43
C TYR A 148 -1.26 -10.36 12.90
N ARG A 149 -2.24 -10.18 13.79
CA ARG A 149 -2.11 -10.31 15.26
C ARG A 149 -0.96 -9.51 15.88
N ASN A 150 -0.66 -8.35 15.31
CA ASN A 150 0.41 -7.50 15.79
C ASN A 150 1.71 -8.30 16.03
N ARG A 151 2.12 -9.11 15.05
CA ARG A 151 3.34 -9.91 15.10
C ARG A 151 3.80 -10.41 13.73
N TYR A 152 2.87 -10.96 12.95
CA TYR A 152 3.21 -11.62 11.70
C TYR A 152 3.01 -10.67 10.53
N ILE A 153 4.01 -10.55 9.67
CA ILE A 153 3.92 -9.81 8.41
C ILE A 153 3.90 -10.83 7.27
N TYR A 154 2.90 -10.74 6.41
CA TYR A 154 2.70 -11.64 5.27
C TYR A 154 3.13 -10.91 4.01
N LEU A 155 3.97 -11.55 3.20
CA LEU A 155 4.19 -11.23 1.79
C LEU A 155 3.50 -12.30 0.96
N ILE A 156 2.57 -11.90 0.10
CA ILE A 156 1.68 -12.79 -0.63
C ILE A 156 1.92 -12.59 -2.12
N GLY A 157 2.39 -13.64 -2.80
CA GLY A 157 2.67 -13.61 -4.25
C GLY A 157 3.73 -12.58 -4.64
N GLY A 158 3.62 -12.04 -5.84
CA GLY A 158 4.53 -11.03 -6.39
C GLY A 158 5.42 -11.62 -7.48
N TRP A 159 6.44 -10.87 -7.89
CA TRP A 159 7.41 -11.28 -8.91
C TRP A 159 8.77 -11.61 -8.26
N SER A 160 9.43 -12.66 -8.75
CA SER A 160 10.70 -13.16 -8.19
C SER A 160 11.77 -13.28 -9.28
N GLY A 161 12.26 -12.17 -9.80
CA GLY A 161 13.35 -12.14 -10.76
C GLY A 161 12.98 -12.70 -12.15
N PRO A 162 13.80 -12.44 -13.17
CA PRO A 162 13.45 -12.79 -14.55
C PRO A 162 13.41 -14.29 -14.82
N LYS A 163 13.97 -15.12 -13.91
CA LYS A 163 14.02 -16.58 -14.05
C LYS A 163 12.78 -17.28 -13.50
N THR A 164 12.25 -16.82 -12.37
CA THR A 164 11.09 -17.47 -11.71
C THR A 164 9.77 -16.86 -12.15
N ASP A 165 9.76 -15.56 -12.51
CA ASP A 165 8.55 -14.80 -12.85
C ASP A 165 7.61 -14.66 -11.63
N ALA A 166 6.30 -14.54 -11.86
CA ALA A 166 5.30 -14.45 -10.80
C ALA A 166 5.26 -15.72 -9.92
N VAL A 167 5.14 -15.53 -8.61
CA VAL A 167 5.17 -16.62 -7.62
C VAL A 167 3.87 -16.72 -6.82
N ARG A 168 3.61 -17.91 -6.26
CA ARG A 168 2.45 -18.18 -5.40
C ARG A 168 2.77 -18.23 -3.91
N ASN A 169 4.03 -18.05 -3.55
CA ASN A 169 4.48 -18.23 -2.18
C ASN A 169 3.79 -17.21 -1.27
N VAL A 170 3.46 -17.68 -0.05
CA VAL A 170 3.05 -16.82 1.05
C VAL A 170 4.14 -16.95 2.11
N GLN A 171 4.87 -15.86 2.32
CA GLN A 171 6.01 -15.82 3.22
C GLN A 171 5.63 -15.01 4.46
N VAL A 172 5.75 -15.63 5.63
CA VAL A 172 5.34 -15.05 6.92
C VAL A 172 6.56 -14.75 7.75
N TYR A 173 6.78 -13.47 8.02
CA TYR A 173 7.83 -12.99 8.89
C TYR A 173 7.31 -12.86 10.34
N ASP A 174 7.94 -13.59 11.25
CA ASP A 174 7.72 -13.47 12.69
C ASP A 174 8.64 -12.39 13.27
N THR A 175 8.09 -11.19 13.43
CA THR A 175 8.84 -10.01 13.92
C THR A 175 9.46 -10.19 15.31
N ASN A 176 8.91 -11.07 16.15
CA ASN A 176 9.45 -11.34 17.48
C ASN A 176 10.66 -12.27 17.44
N LYS A 177 10.81 -13.05 16.37
CA LYS A 177 11.86 -14.07 16.23
C LYS A 177 12.87 -13.74 15.16
N ASP A 178 12.62 -12.73 14.32
CA ASP A 178 13.41 -12.41 13.14
C ASP A 178 13.58 -13.64 12.23
N LYS A 179 12.45 -14.30 11.92
CA LYS A 179 12.43 -15.55 11.15
C LYS A 179 11.27 -15.61 10.19
N TRP A 180 11.54 -16.22 9.04
CA TRP A 180 10.55 -16.51 8.01
C TRP A 180 9.97 -17.91 8.15
N MET A 181 8.71 -18.05 7.75
CA MET A 181 7.99 -19.30 7.59
C MET A 181 7.28 -19.28 6.24
N GLU A 182 7.15 -20.43 5.61
CA GLU A 182 6.30 -20.59 4.43
C GLU A 182 4.88 -21.00 4.86
N ALA A 183 3.88 -20.31 4.31
CA ALA A 183 2.47 -20.57 4.56
C ALA A 183 1.80 -21.22 3.35
N THR A 184 0.54 -21.66 3.51
CA THR A 184 -0.26 -22.20 2.40
C THR A 184 -0.22 -21.25 1.20
N PRO A 185 0.35 -21.65 0.05
CA PRO A 185 0.51 -20.76 -1.10
C PRO A 185 -0.84 -20.32 -1.65
N ILE A 186 -0.87 -19.20 -2.36
CA ILE A 186 -2.08 -18.77 -3.04
C ILE A 186 -2.53 -19.84 -4.06
N PRO A 187 -3.84 -20.10 -4.16
CA PRO A 187 -4.40 -20.88 -5.25
C PRO A 187 -4.42 -20.05 -6.54
N GLY A 188 -4.76 -20.70 -7.66
CA GLY A 188 -4.94 -20.00 -8.93
C GLY A 188 -3.64 -19.59 -9.62
N THR A 189 -3.77 -18.61 -10.51
CA THR A 189 -2.69 -18.16 -11.39
C THR A 189 -1.67 -17.32 -10.60
N PRO A 190 -0.35 -17.59 -10.69
CA PRO A 190 0.66 -16.71 -10.11
C PRO A 190 0.60 -15.33 -10.78
N VAL A 191 0.55 -14.29 -9.95
CA VAL A 191 0.44 -12.90 -10.39
C VAL A 191 1.40 -11.99 -9.63
N PHE A 192 1.72 -10.85 -10.23
CA PHE A 192 2.43 -9.74 -9.61
C PHE A 192 1.66 -8.43 -9.81
N GLY A 193 1.92 -7.44 -8.97
CA GLY A 193 1.24 -6.15 -8.98
C GLY A 193 -0.25 -6.26 -8.66
N HIS A 194 -0.64 -7.35 -8.02
CA HIS A 194 -1.95 -7.55 -7.41
C HIS A 194 -2.06 -6.69 -6.15
N ALA A 195 -3.28 -6.56 -5.64
CA ALA A 195 -3.56 -5.72 -4.47
C ALA A 195 -4.34 -6.51 -3.43
N GLY A 196 -4.17 -6.16 -2.16
CA GLY A 196 -4.80 -6.90 -1.07
C GLY A 196 -4.41 -6.37 0.30
N ALA A 197 -5.12 -6.87 1.32
CA ALA A 197 -4.81 -6.58 2.71
C ALA A 197 -5.29 -7.72 3.62
N ILE A 198 -4.88 -7.67 4.89
CA ILE A 198 -5.39 -8.52 5.96
C ILE A 198 -6.32 -7.68 6.85
N PHE A 199 -7.52 -8.21 7.11
CA PHE A 199 -8.48 -7.72 8.10
C PHE A 199 -8.77 -8.85 9.08
N GLY A 200 -8.51 -8.66 10.38
CA GLY A 200 -8.65 -9.74 11.35
C GLY A 200 -7.84 -10.98 10.95
N ASP A 201 -8.50 -12.11 10.71
CA ASP A 201 -7.91 -13.36 10.18
C ASP A 201 -8.16 -13.58 8.68
N THR A 202 -8.65 -12.56 7.98
CA THR A 202 -9.10 -12.65 6.60
C THR A 202 -8.13 -11.91 5.69
N ILE A 203 -7.53 -12.63 4.76
CA ILE A 203 -6.82 -12.08 3.61
C ILE A 203 -7.84 -11.87 2.49
N VAL A 204 -7.79 -10.74 1.81
CA VAL A 204 -8.39 -10.56 0.49
C VAL A 204 -7.31 -10.04 -0.44
N TYR A 205 -7.15 -10.69 -1.59
CA TYR A 205 -6.33 -10.16 -2.67
C TYR A 205 -7.03 -10.29 -4.02
N VAL A 206 -6.69 -9.38 -4.93
CA VAL A 206 -7.34 -9.20 -6.23
C VAL A 206 -6.32 -8.90 -7.31
N ASP A 207 -6.65 -9.36 -8.51
CA ASP A 207 -6.04 -9.01 -9.78
C ASP A 207 -4.53 -9.28 -9.87
N GLY A 208 -3.80 -8.37 -10.54
CA GLY A 208 -2.40 -8.51 -10.91
C GLY A 208 -2.21 -8.88 -12.39
N ALA A 209 -0.96 -9.07 -12.78
CA ALA A 209 -0.58 -9.48 -14.11
C ALA A 209 0.13 -10.83 -14.07
N TYR A 210 -0.01 -11.60 -15.15
CA TYR A 210 0.65 -12.89 -15.32
C TYR A 210 1.13 -13.06 -16.76
N LYS A 211 2.05 -14.00 -16.97
CA LYS A 211 2.66 -14.26 -18.28
C LYS A 211 1.60 -14.67 -19.29
N ASN A 212 1.59 -14.00 -20.44
CA ASN A 212 0.59 -14.25 -21.47
C ASN A 212 0.72 -15.66 -22.05
N PRO A 213 -0.31 -16.52 -21.91
CA PRO A 213 -0.26 -17.88 -22.44
C PRO A 213 -0.45 -17.93 -23.96
N SER A 214 -1.01 -16.88 -24.56
CA SER A 214 -1.32 -16.80 -25.99
C SER A 214 -0.13 -16.35 -26.85
N GLY A 215 0.98 -15.93 -26.24
CA GLY A 215 2.18 -15.55 -26.96
C GLY A 215 2.99 -14.45 -26.27
N PRO A 216 4.11 -14.03 -26.89
CA PRO A 216 5.04 -13.08 -26.28
C PRO A 216 4.56 -11.61 -26.30
N ASN A 217 3.46 -11.31 -27.00
CA ASN A 217 3.01 -9.93 -27.22
C ASN A 217 1.49 -9.80 -26.99
N PRO A 218 1.04 -9.10 -25.93
CA PRO A 218 1.85 -8.52 -24.85
C PRO A 218 2.52 -9.62 -24.00
N ARG A 219 3.65 -9.31 -23.35
CA ARG A 219 4.37 -10.28 -22.48
C ARG A 219 3.54 -10.72 -21.28
N TYR A 220 2.79 -9.79 -20.70
CA TYR A 220 1.92 -10.04 -19.55
C TYR A 220 0.51 -9.52 -19.84
N VAL A 221 -0.49 -10.18 -19.26
CA VAL A 221 -1.91 -9.80 -19.33
C VAL A 221 -2.50 -9.73 -17.92
N ALA A 222 -3.60 -8.99 -17.77
CA ALA A 222 -4.25 -8.82 -16.48
C ALA A 222 -5.02 -10.09 -16.07
N SER A 223 -4.98 -10.42 -14.78
CA SER A 223 -5.84 -11.41 -14.14
C SER A 223 -6.98 -10.69 -13.43
N SER A 224 -8.20 -11.21 -13.51
CA SER A 224 -9.35 -10.76 -12.71
C SER A 224 -9.64 -11.68 -11.52
N GLU A 225 -8.72 -12.59 -11.20
CA GLU A 225 -8.91 -13.52 -10.10
C GLU A 225 -8.94 -12.78 -8.75
N CYS A 226 -9.96 -13.08 -7.96
CA CYS A 226 -10.12 -12.58 -6.60
C CYS A 226 -10.18 -13.77 -5.65
N TRP A 227 -9.51 -13.66 -4.51
CA TRP A 227 -9.41 -14.75 -3.54
C TRP A 227 -9.50 -14.24 -2.12
N MET A 228 -10.09 -15.06 -1.26
CA MET A 228 -10.16 -14.85 0.18
C MET A 228 -9.44 -15.99 0.90
N GLY A 229 -8.55 -15.65 1.82
CA GLY A 229 -7.86 -16.59 2.69
C GLY A 229 -8.29 -16.42 4.14
N LYS A 230 -8.54 -17.52 4.86
CA LYS A 230 -8.75 -17.53 6.31
C LYS A 230 -7.51 -18.09 7.00
N ILE A 231 -6.82 -17.23 7.76
CA ILE A 231 -5.63 -17.61 8.52
C ILE A 231 -6.07 -18.40 9.76
N SER A 232 -5.50 -19.59 9.95
CA SER A 232 -5.76 -20.40 11.13
C SER A 232 -5.33 -19.68 12.41
N LYS A 233 -6.22 -19.68 13.40
CA LYS A 233 -5.94 -19.11 14.72
C LYS A 233 -4.85 -19.87 15.50
N LYS A 234 -4.58 -21.13 15.14
CA LYS A 234 -3.61 -22.00 15.83
C LYS A 234 -2.25 -22.02 15.17
N ASP A 235 -2.20 -21.88 13.85
CA ASP A 235 -0.98 -21.93 13.06
C ASP A 235 -1.02 -20.83 11.99
N PRO A 236 -0.22 -19.76 12.12
CA PRO A 236 -0.23 -18.65 11.15
C PRO A 236 0.20 -19.07 9.74
N THR A 237 0.80 -20.25 9.59
CA THR A 237 1.21 -20.78 8.27
C THR A 237 0.08 -21.49 7.53
N LYS A 238 -1.03 -21.80 8.20
CA LYS A 238 -2.19 -22.46 7.57
C LYS A 238 -3.22 -21.45 7.15
N ILE A 239 -3.49 -21.39 5.85
CA ILE A 239 -4.52 -20.53 5.26
C ILE A 239 -5.49 -21.41 4.48
N GLU A 240 -6.78 -21.25 4.75
CA GLU A 240 -7.86 -21.85 3.98
C GLU A 240 -8.31 -20.86 2.91
N TRP A 241 -8.03 -21.18 1.65
CA TRP A 241 -8.34 -20.31 0.52
C TRP A 241 -9.69 -20.64 -0.11
N SER A 242 -10.39 -19.61 -0.56
CA SER A 242 -11.65 -19.69 -1.28
C SER A 242 -11.70 -18.66 -2.40
N LYS A 243 -12.25 -19.03 -3.55
CA LYS A 243 -12.36 -18.12 -4.69
C LYS A 243 -13.48 -17.12 -4.43
N LEU A 244 -13.22 -15.85 -4.68
CA LEU A 244 -14.24 -14.80 -4.69
C LEU A 244 -14.74 -14.57 -6.13
N PRO A 245 -15.98 -14.09 -6.30
CA PRO A 245 -16.36 -13.48 -7.58
C PRO A 245 -15.44 -12.30 -7.88
N ALA A 246 -15.25 -11.99 -9.16
CA ALA A 246 -14.52 -10.80 -9.58
C ALA A 246 -15.16 -9.55 -8.96
N HIS A 247 -14.33 -8.56 -8.61
CA HIS A 247 -14.83 -7.27 -8.19
C HIS A 247 -15.44 -6.50 -9.39
N PRO A 248 -16.19 -5.40 -9.16
CA PRO A 248 -16.76 -4.61 -10.24
C PRO A 248 -15.71 -4.00 -11.17
N GLY A 249 -15.97 -4.06 -12.47
CA GLY A 249 -15.15 -3.46 -13.53
C GLY A 249 -14.07 -4.39 -14.09
N ASN A 250 -13.13 -3.80 -14.82
CA ASN A 250 -11.97 -4.50 -15.39
C ASN A 250 -10.98 -4.91 -14.30
N ALA A 251 -10.24 -6.00 -14.56
CA ALA A 251 -9.03 -6.34 -13.83
C ALA A 251 -8.03 -5.17 -13.83
N ARG A 252 -7.29 -5.01 -12.74
CA ARG A 252 -6.32 -3.93 -12.60
C ARG A 252 -4.96 -4.39 -12.09
N TYR A 253 -4.01 -3.47 -12.22
CA TYR A 253 -2.61 -3.68 -11.91
C TYR A 253 -2.08 -2.50 -11.09
N ARG A 254 -1.33 -2.83 -10.03
CA ARG A 254 -0.69 -1.91 -9.07
C ARG A 254 -1.68 -0.93 -8.45
N ILE A 255 -2.77 -1.49 -7.93
CA ILE A 255 -3.80 -0.81 -7.15
C ILE A 255 -3.29 -0.62 -5.71
N ALA A 256 -3.68 0.47 -5.06
CA ALA A 256 -3.44 0.63 -3.62
C ALA A 256 -4.49 -0.16 -2.83
N ALA A 257 -4.08 -0.90 -1.79
CA ALA A 257 -5.01 -1.59 -0.89
C ALA A 257 -4.73 -1.34 0.59
N GLY A 258 -5.80 -1.34 1.40
CA GLY A 258 -5.71 -1.10 2.84
C GLY A 258 -6.98 -1.50 3.60
N ALA A 259 -6.81 -2.04 4.81
CA ALA A 259 -7.91 -2.51 5.65
C ALA A 259 -8.39 -1.43 6.64
N SER A 260 -9.70 -1.24 6.74
CA SER A 260 -10.36 -0.41 7.74
C SER A 260 -11.05 -1.28 8.78
N GLU A 261 -10.42 -1.40 9.95
CA GLU A 261 -11.00 -2.10 11.12
C GLU A 261 -12.33 -1.48 11.56
N LYS A 262 -12.41 -0.15 11.55
CA LYS A 262 -13.63 0.60 11.91
C LYS A 262 -14.81 0.27 10.98
N GLU A 263 -14.54 0.13 9.69
CA GLU A 263 -15.59 0.00 8.67
C GLU A 263 -15.81 -1.43 8.19
N ASN A 264 -15.01 -2.39 8.68
CA ASN A 264 -15.06 -3.79 8.26
C ASN A 264 -14.89 -3.97 6.74
N ARG A 265 -13.97 -3.20 6.17
CA ARG A 265 -13.75 -3.14 4.72
C ARG A 265 -12.27 -3.22 4.40
N ILE A 266 -11.96 -3.85 3.28
CA ILE A 266 -10.69 -3.67 2.59
C ILE A 266 -10.97 -2.78 1.37
N TYR A 267 -10.27 -1.66 1.30
CA TYR A 267 -10.41 -0.66 0.25
C TYR A 267 -9.35 -0.84 -0.83
N PHE A 268 -9.74 -0.54 -2.07
CA PHE A 268 -8.92 -0.60 -3.26
C PHE A 268 -9.10 0.69 -4.08
N SER A 269 -8.02 1.36 -4.46
CA SER A 269 -8.09 2.62 -5.21
C SER A 269 -6.93 2.78 -6.19
N GLY A 270 -7.23 3.38 -7.34
CA GLY A 270 -6.24 3.67 -8.39
C GLY A 270 -5.85 2.42 -9.18
N GLY A 271 -4.58 2.37 -9.56
CA GLY A 271 -4.04 1.36 -10.48
C GLY A 271 -4.46 1.63 -11.93
N THR A 272 -4.33 0.64 -12.80
CA THR A 272 -4.69 0.74 -14.23
C THR A 272 -5.19 -0.61 -14.74
N ASP A 273 -5.97 -0.64 -15.81
CA ASP A 273 -6.39 -1.86 -16.51
C ASP A 273 -5.44 -2.26 -17.66
N ASN A 274 -4.36 -1.51 -17.87
CA ASN A 274 -3.30 -1.82 -18.83
C ASN A 274 -1.98 -2.14 -18.09
N PRO A 275 -1.66 -3.42 -17.78
CA PRO A 275 -0.41 -3.78 -17.12
C PRO A 275 0.83 -3.29 -17.88
N TYR A 276 1.83 -2.80 -17.14
CA TYR A 276 2.92 -1.99 -17.69
C TYR A 276 4.26 -2.22 -17.00
N ASN A 277 5.35 -1.84 -17.69
CA ASN A 277 6.69 -1.79 -17.11
C ASN A 277 6.91 -0.48 -16.33
N TYR A 278 7.87 -0.40 -15.40
CA TYR A 278 8.12 0.75 -14.50
C TYR A 278 8.17 2.14 -15.15
N ASN A 279 8.40 2.23 -16.45
CA ASN A 279 8.34 3.47 -17.23
C ASN A 279 6.91 3.96 -17.53
N GLY A 280 5.88 3.22 -17.13
CA GLY A 280 4.47 3.52 -17.39
C GLY A 280 3.92 2.88 -18.67
N MET A 281 4.77 2.31 -19.54
CA MET A 281 4.34 1.78 -20.84
C MET A 281 3.76 0.38 -20.68
N GLY A 282 2.53 0.21 -21.13
CA GLY A 282 1.82 -1.05 -21.17
C GLY A 282 2.61 -2.12 -21.92
N TYR A 283 2.49 -3.37 -21.50
CA TYR A 283 3.09 -4.50 -22.22
C TYR A 283 2.50 -4.69 -23.63
N ASN A 284 1.39 -4.01 -23.94
CA ASN A 284 0.79 -3.90 -25.26
C ASN A 284 1.38 -2.77 -26.13
N GLY A 285 2.38 -2.04 -25.62
CA GLY A 285 3.01 -0.91 -26.31
C GLY A 285 2.27 0.43 -26.20
N GLN A 286 1.13 0.48 -25.50
CA GLN A 286 0.38 1.72 -25.28
C GLN A 286 0.64 2.29 -23.87
N PRO A 287 0.66 3.62 -23.70
CA PRO A 287 0.76 4.24 -22.38
C PRO A 287 -0.37 3.78 -21.45
N SER A 288 -0.05 3.46 -20.20
CA SER A 288 -1.07 3.17 -19.18
C SER A 288 -1.58 4.44 -18.53
N GLU A 289 -2.85 4.42 -18.15
CA GLU A 289 -3.56 5.55 -17.54
C GLU A 289 -4.18 5.13 -16.20
N PRO A 290 -4.23 6.02 -15.20
CA PRO A 290 -4.76 5.69 -13.89
C PRO A 290 -6.29 5.54 -13.90
N SER A 291 -6.79 4.56 -13.16
CA SER A 291 -8.23 4.31 -12.99
C SER A 291 -8.83 5.20 -11.91
N PRO A 292 -9.99 5.85 -12.16
CA PRO A 292 -10.69 6.67 -11.17
C PRO A 292 -11.52 5.85 -10.17
N VAL A 293 -11.59 4.54 -10.31
CA VAL A 293 -12.55 3.75 -9.53
C VAL A 293 -11.95 3.35 -8.18
N THR A 294 -12.67 3.67 -7.12
CA THR A 294 -12.43 3.16 -5.76
C THR A 294 -13.52 2.17 -5.41
N PHE A 295 -13.13 1.01 -4.90
CA PHE A 295 -14.04 -0.06 -4.51
C PHE A 295 -13.59 -0.70 -3.19
N ALA A 296 -14.44 -1.51 -2.59
CA ALA A 296 -14.18 -2.16 -1.32
C ALA A 296 -14.76 -3.57 -1.27
N PHE A 297 -14.13 -4.41 -0.46
CA PHE A 297 -14.72 -5.67 -0.02
C PHE A 297 -15.18 -5.55 1.42
N ASN A 298 -16.47 -5.81 1.67
CA ASN A 298 -17.03 -5.87 3.00
C ASN A 298 -16.83 -7.27 3.57
N VAL A 299 -15.89 -7.39 4.52
CA VAL A 299 -15.45 -8.68 5.07
C VAL A 299 -16.52 -9.37 5.93
N ARG A 300 -17.54 -8.64 6.40
CA ARG A 300 -18.65 -9.22 7.16
C ARG A 300 -19.72 -9.79 6.26
N SER A 301 -20.11 -9.06 5.22
CA SER A 301 -21.16 -9.50 4.29
C SER A 301 -20.64 -10.38 3.16
N GLY A 302 -19.32 -10.37 2.91
CA GLY A 302 -18.68 -11.08 1.81
C GLY A 302 -18.97 -10.48 0.44
N LYS A 303 -19.29 -9.18 0.37
CA LYS A 303 -19.73 -8.50 -0.86
C LYS A 303 -18.77 -7.40 -1.29
N TRP A 304 -18.64 -7.25 -2.61
CA TRP A 304 -18.00 -6.10 -3.23
C TRP A 304 -18.92 -4.88 -3.21
N GLU A 305 -18.33 -3.70 -3.06
CA GLU A 305 -19.00 -2.41 -3.02
C GLU A 305 -18.22 -1.41 -3.89
N THR A 306 -18.87 -0.74 -4.84
CA THR A 306 -18.27 0.42 -5.52
C THR A 306 -18.40 1.63 -4.61
N VAL A 307 -17.27 2.24 -4.24
CA VAL A 307 -17.22 3.39 -3.34
C VAL A 307 -17.32 4.69 -4.15
N SER A 308 -16.60 4.74 -5.27
CA SER A 308 -16.65 5.85 -6.22
C SER A 308 -16.23 5.36 -7.60
N GLU A 309 -16.99 5.71 -8.64
CA GLU A 309 -16.59 5.46 -10.02
C GLU A 309 -15.65 6.55 -10.57
N ASN A 310 -15.70 7.74 -9.96
CA ASN A 310 -15.04 8.95 -10.45
C ASN A 310 -14.23 9.63 -9.34
N THR A 311 -13.29 8.91 -8.73
CA THR A 311 -12.34 9.50 -7.78
C THR A 311 -11.54 10.60 -8.49
N PRO A 312 -11.58 11.85 -8.01
CA PRO A 312 -10.83 12.94 -8.63
C PRO A 312 -9.33 12.67 -8.61
N ASP A 313 -8.63 13.12 -9.66
CA ASP A 313 -7.18 13.05 -9.81
C ASP A 313 -6.59 11.67 -9.48
N PRO A 314 -7.03 10.60 -10.16
CA PRO A 314 -6.56 9.26 -9.85
C PRO A 314 -5.09 9.08 -10.18
N THR A 315 -4.47 8.18 -9.43
CA THR A 315 -3.07 7.79 -9.62
C THR A 315 -2.93 6.29 -9.68
N MET A 316 -1.88 5.83 -10.35
CA MET A 316 -1.50 4.42 -10.46
C MET A 316 -0.10 4.17 -9.89
N ASP A 317 0.33 2.91 -9.91
CA ASP A 317 1.65 2.45 -9.46
C ASP A 317 1.78 2.43 -7.93
N HIS A 318 0.72 1.94 -7.28
CA HIS A 318 0.61 1.85 -5.84
C HIS A 318 0.71 0.40 -5.35
N ARG A 319 0.87 0.25 -4.03
CA ARG A 319 0.71 -1.02 -3.31
C ARG A 319 -0.10 -0.81 -2.02
N GLY A 320 0.34 0.15 -1.20
CA GLY A 320 -0.33 0.50 0.06
C GLY A 320 -1.34 1.64 -0.09
N LEU A 321 -2.54 1.44 0.46
CA LEU A 321 -3.52 2.49 0.72
C LEU A 321 -3.56 2.75 2.22
N LEU A 322 -3.21 3.96 2.65
CA LEU A 322 -3.11 4.27 4.07
C LEU A 322 -4.49 4.64 4.61
N VAL A 323 -5.05 3.76 5.44
CA VAL A 323 -6.37 3.98 6.05
C VAL A 323 -6.20 4.80 7.32
N THR A 324 -6.78 6.00 7.34
CA THR A 324 -6.66 6.94 8.46
C THR A 324 -8.03 7.46 8.90
N HIS A 325 -8.07 8.12 10.06
CA HIS A 325 -9.28 8.82 10.50
C HIS A 325 -9.65 10.00 9.57
N ARG A 326 -8.73 10.47 8.73
CA ARG A 326 -8.95 11.53 7.74
C ARG A 326 -9.46 11.01 6.39
N GLY A 327 -9.52 9.69 6.21
CA GLY A 327 -9.86 9.03 4.95
C GLY A 327 -8.74 8.12 4.46
N LEU A 328 -8.87 7.69 3.21
CA LEU A 328 -7.93 6.80 2.53
C LEU A 328 -6.86 7.65 1.85
N ILE A 329 -5.58 7.44 2.16
CA ILE A 329 -4.50 8.30 1.68
C ILE A 329 -3.63 7.54 0.67
N LEU A 330 -3.45 8.16 -0.51
CA LEU A 330 -2.48 7.79 -1.53
C LEU A 330 -1.30 8.76 -1.48
N VAL A 331 -0.09 8.25 -1.69
CA VAL A 331 1.15 9.04 -1.60
C VAL A 331 2.02 8.76 -2.81
N GLY A 332 2.17 9.75 -3.68
CA GLY A 332 2.95 9.65 -4.92
C GLY A 332 2.18 8.95 -6.05
N GLY A 333 2.91 8.18 -6.85
CA GLY A 333 2.39 7.44 -8.00
C GLY A 333 2.54 8.20 -9.33
N MET A 334 1.79 7.74 -10.33
CA MET A 334 1.68 8.38 -11.63
C MET A 334 0.25 8.86 -11.90
N GLU A 335 0.12 10.10 -12.35
CA GLU A 335 -1.11 10.71 -12.85
C GLU A 335 -1.31 10.43 -14.34
N LYS A 336 -2.38 11.01 -14.89
CA LYS A 336 -2.68 10.97 -16.32
C LYS A 336 -1.47 11.35 -17.16
N GLY A 337 -1.22 10.62 -18.24
CA GLY A 337 -0.03 10.82 -19.09
C GLY A 337 1.27 10.39 -18.41
N GLN A 338 1.21 9.47 -17.45
CA GLN A 338 2.36 8.87 -16.77
C GLN A 338 3.26 9.90 -16.05
N GLN A 339 2.65 11.01 -15.60
CA GLN A 339 3.35 12.05 -14.87
C GLN A 339 3.55 11.60 -13.42
N VAL A 340 4.82 11.40 -13.03
CA VAL A 340 5.17 11.09 -11.63
C VAL A 340 4.83 12.30 -10.76
N THR A 341 4.15 12.06 -9.64
CA THR A 341 3.58 13.13 -8.82
C THR A 341 4.10 13.14 -7.38
N PRO A 342 4.22 14.30 -6.72
CA PRO A 342 4.46 14.39 -5.29
C PRO A 342 3.14 14.41 -4.48
N LYS A 343 1.97 14.26 -5.12
CA LYS A 343 0.68 14.44 -4.44
C LYS A 343 0.49 13.46 -3.28
N VAL A 344 -0.13 13.97 -2.22
CA VAL A 344 -0.69 13.20 -1.12
C VAL A 344 -2.21 13.38 -1.18
N ALA A 345 -2.90 12.40 -1.77
CA ALA A 345 -4.33 12.51 -2.07
C ALA A 345 -5.16 11.81 -0.99
N ILE A 346 -6.21 12.50 -0.52
CA ILE A 346 -7.23 11.90 0.36
C ILE A 346 -8.40 11.46 -0.52
N VAL A 347 -8.53 10.15 -0.70
CA VAL A 347 -9.67 9.51 -1.35
C VAL A 347 -10.80 9.38 -0.34
N LYS A 348 -12.00 9.85 -0.71
CA LYS A 348 -13.19 9.70 0.13
C LYS A 348 -13.55 8.21 0.24
N GLY A 349 -13.63 7.71 1.48
CA GLY A 349 -14.22 6.40 1.77
C GLY A 349 -15.75 6.44 1.76
N ALA A 350 -16.39 5.28 1.96
CA ALA A 350 -17.85 5.15 1.89
C ALA A 350 -18.61 5.96 2.96
N SER A 351 -17.94 6.39 4.04
CA SER A 351 -18.54 7.09 5.18
C SER A 351 -18.39 8.61 5.16
N GLY A 352 -17.78 9.21 4.13
CA GLY A 352 -17.61 10.66 4.00
C GLY A 352 -18.81 11.37 3.36
N LYS A 353 -19.93 11.48 4.09
CA LYS A 353 -20.92 12.53 3.87
C LYS A 353 -20.53 13.79 4.64
#